data_AF-V5G010-F1
#
_entry.id   AF-V5G010-F1
#
_cell.length_a   1.000
_cell.length_b   1.000
_cell.length_c   1.000
_cell.angle_alpha   90.00
_cell.angle_beta   90.00
_cell.angle_gamma   90.00
#
_symmetry.space_group_name_H-M   'P 1'
#
loop_
_entity.id
_entity.type
_entity.pdbx_description
1 polymer ?
#
loop_
_entity_poly.entity_id
_entity_poly.type
_entity_poly.pdbx_seq_one_letter_code
_entity_poly.pdbx_strand_id
1 'polypeptide(L)'
;MAVSNENATLGYALRALQAIFAIIVMGTDGYAIHMFRGHTVYEHFVFGNFYDYEGVPDGWGFLMFCAGWTVLVIIFHPIAVCFLDCLLIRYVRAAVEAVAVLSWLAGFIAVAVQISTNTCANGQHSCGVLIAATVFGALEWLLFMVTAAQSVRLVVNSSPKPTSTT
;
A
#
# COMPACT_ATOMS: atom_id res chain seq x y z
N MET A 1 -27.26 4.32 -22.03
CA MET A 1 -25.94 3.86 -22.50
C MET A 1 -24.76 4.71 -22.01
N ALA A 2 -24.93 5.99 -21.66
CA ALA A 2 -23.82 6.82 -21.14
C ALA A 2 -23.27 6.39 -19.77
N VAL A 3 -24.16 5.99 -18.85
CA VAL A 3 -23.81 5.64 -17.44
C VAL A 3 -22.88 4.42 -17.31
N SER A 4 -22.86 3.52 -18.29
CA SER A 4 -21.98 2.32 -18.25
C SER A 4 -20.52 2.67 -18.55
N ASN A 5 -20.29 3.63 -19.45
CA ASN A 5 -18.93 4.01 -19.86
C ASN A 5 -18.23 4.86 -18.81
N GLU A 6 -18.98 5.71 -18.09
CA GLU A 6 -18.46 6.55 -17.01
C GLU A 6 -17.92 5.71 -15.85
N ASN A 7 -18.66 4.68 -15.43
CA ASN A 7 -18.25 3.78 -14.34
C ASN A 7 -17.01 2.94 -14.70
N ALA A 8 -16.92 2.47 -15.95
CA ALA A 8 -15.74 1.76 -16.42
C ALA A 8 -14.52 2.69 -16.47
N THR A 9 -14.69 3.91 -16.99
CA THR A 9 -13.63 4.93 -17.08
C THR A 9 -13.12 5.31 -15.69
N LEU A 10 -14.03 5.49 -14.71
CA LEU A 10 -13.68 5.74 -13.32
C LEU A 10 -12.84 4.59 -12.72
N GLY A 11 -13.24 3.34 -12.97
CA GLY A 11 -12.50 2.17 -12.50
C GLY A 11 -11.07 2.11 -13.03
N TYR A 12 -10.89 2.33 -14.34
CA TYR A 12 -9.55 2.39 -14.94
C TYR A 12 -8.73 3.58 -14.44
N ALA A 13 -9.35 4.75 -14.25
CA ALA A 13 -8.67 5.93 -13.71
C ALA A 13 -8.17 5.69 -12.27
N LEU A 14 -8.98 5.05 -11.42
CA LEU A 14 -8.58 4.68 -10.06
C LEU A 14 -7.38 3.74 -10.06
N ARG A 15 -7.37 2.72 -10.94
CA ARG A 15 -6.22 1.81 -11.07
C ARG A 15 -4.97 2.47 -11.61
N ALA A 16 -5.12 3.37 -12.58
CA ALA A 16 -4.00 4.14 -13.10
C ALA A 16 -3.38 5.02 -12.01
N LEU A 17 -4.21 5.67 -11.19
CA LEU A 17 -3.74 6.50 -10.09
C LEU A 17 -3.05 5.66 -9.00
N GLN A 18 -3.62 4.49 -8.66
CA GLN A 18 -3.00 3.52 -7.75
C GLN A 18 -1.60 3.10 -8.23
N ALA A 19 -1.48 2.81 -9.53
CA ALA A 19 -0.20 2.46 -10.14
C ALA A 19 0.84 3.59 -10.04
N ILE A 20 0.41 4.83 -10.35
CA ILE A 20 1.30 6.00 -10.32
C ILE A 20 1.81 6.25 -8.89
N PHE A 21 0.92 6.24 -7.90
CA PHE A 21 1.30 6.45 -6.51
C PHE A 21 2.18 5.32 -5.98
N ALA A 22 1.90 4.06 -6.31
CA ALA A 22 2.77 2.94 -5.97
C ALA A 22 4.18 3.10 -6.58
N ILE A 23 4.31 3.54 -7.83
CA ILE A 23 5.61 3.82 -8.47
C ILE A 23 6.33 4.97 -7.77
N ILE A 24 5.61 6.04 -7.40
CA ILE A 24 6.20 7.17 -6.67
C ILE A 24 6.72 6.71 -5.31
N VAL A 25 5.94 5.93 -4.56
CA VAL A 25 6.36 5.36 -3.27
C VAL A 25 7.58 4.46 -3.46
N MET A 26 7.58 3.58 -4.46
CA MET A 26 8.73 2.74 -4.79
C MET A 26 9.99 3.57 -5.14
N GLY A 27 9.86 4.64 -5.91
CA GLY A 27 10.99 5.51 -6.24
C GLY A 27 11.53 6.27 -5.01
N THR A 28 10.64 6.84 -4.21
CA THR A 28 10.98 7.70 -3.06
C THR A 28 11.56 6.87 -1.90
N ASP A 29 10.88 5.81 -1.50
CA ASP A 29 11.29 4.92 -0.44
C ASP A 29 12.56 4.14 -0.83
N GLY A 30 12.66 3.70 -2.09
CA GLY A 30 13.83 2.98 -2.60
C GLY A 30 15.08 3.84 -2.66
N TYR A 31 14.93 5.11 -3.05
CA TYR A 31 16.01 6.08 -2.97
C TYR A 31 16.47 6.28 -1.53
N ALA A 32 15.55 6.38 -0.58
CA ALA A 32 15.91 6.57 0.82
C ALA A 32 16.61 5.35 1.42
N ILE A 33 16.13 4.14 1.15
CA ILE A 33 16.79 2.88 1.52
C ILE A 33 18.21 2.83 0.94
N HIS A 34 18.36 3.16 -0.35
CA HIS A 34 19.67 3.17 -1.01
C HIS A 34 20.61 4.22 -0.43
N MET A 35 20.10 5.37 0.01
CA MET A 35 20.91 6.45 0.60
C MET A 35 21.28 6.18 2.06
N PHE A 36 20.40 5.53 2.84
CA PHE A 36 20.67 5.22 4.24
C PHE A 36 21.92 4.37 4.43
N ARG A 37 22.16 3.42 3.51
CA ARG A 37 23.30 2.47 3.50
C ARG A 37 23.72 2.07 4.91
N GLY A 38 23.10 1.00 5.43
CA GLY A 38 23.28 0.55 6.82
C GLY A 38 24.72 0.69 7.32
N HIS A 39 24.87 1.33 8.47
CA HIS A 39 26.14 1.84 8.96
C HIS A 39 26.37 1.44 10.41
N THR A 40 27.64 1.37 10.81
CA THR A 40 28.01 1.08 12.20
C THR A 40 28.00 2.36 13.02
N VAL A 41 27.25 2.39 14.10
CA VAL A 41 27.18 3.50 15.05
C VAL A 41 27.89 3.09 16.34
N TYR A 42 28.58 4.04 16.96
CA TYR A 42 29.25 3.82 18.23
C TYR A 42 28.34 4.30 19.35
N GLU A 43 27.73 3.35 20.06
CA GLU A 43 26.74 3.65 21.08
C GLU A 43 27.34 3.55 22.49
N HIS A 44 26.96 4.51 23.33
CA HIS A 44 27.41 4.62 24.72
C HIS A 44 26.28 4.23 25.66
N PHE A 45 26.44 3.12 26.38
CA PHE A 45 25.48 2.67 27.38
C PHE A 45 26.06 2.77 28.80
N VAL A 46 25.18 2.75 29.80
CA VAL A 46 25.53 2.79 31.23
C VAL A 46 26.52 1.68 31.64
N PHE A 47 26.56 0.57 30.91
CA PHE A 47 27.40 -0.60 31.20
C PHE A 47 28.61 -0.78 30.27
N GLY A 48 28.87 0.14 29.35
CA GLY A 48 29.99 0.06 28.40
C GLY A 48 29.62 0.54 26.99
N ASN A 49 30.60 0.48 26.10
CA ASN A 49 30.48 1.00 24.74
C ASN A 49 30.72 -0.15 23.76
N PHE A 50 29.92 -0.19 22.70
CA PHE A 50 30.10 -1.14 21.62
C PHE A 50 29.70 -0.53 20.28
N TYR A 51 30.22 -1.13 19.20
CA TYR A 51 29.80 -0.81 17.85
C TYR A 51 28.52 -1.59 17.56
N ASP A 52 27.43 -0.88 17.28
CA ASP A 52 26.18 -1.49 16.80
C ASP A 52 26.04 -1.25 15.29
N TYR A 53 25.42 -2.20 14.59
CA TYR A 53 25.16 -2.06 13.16
C TYR A 53 23.71 -1.66 12.94
N GLU A 54 23.49 -0.39 12.57
CA GLU A 54 22.17 0.12 12.23
C GLU A 54 21.84 -0.24 10.77
N GLY A 55 21.00 -1.27 10.62
CA GLY A 55 20.40 -1.63 9.35
C GLY A 55 19.36 -0.62 8.87
N VAL A 56 18.92 -0.77 7.63
CA VAL A 56 17.80 0.02 7.09
C VAL A 56 16.54 -0.27 7.92
N PRO A 57 15.78 0.76 8.31
CA PRO A 57 14.58 0.56 9.10
C PRO A 57 13.53 -0.33 8.41
N ASP A 58 12.91 -1.21 9.18
CA ASP A 58 11.95 -2.22 8.74
C ASP A 58 10.67 -1.65 8.12
N GLY A 59 10.20 -0.52 8.63
CA GLY A 59 9.02 0.20 8.12
C GLY A 59 9.19 0.64 6.66
N TRP A 60 10.41 1.01 6.26
CA TRP A 60 10.72 1.42 4.88
C TRP A 60 10.65 0.19 3.97
N GLY A 61 11.23 -0.94 4.39
CA GLY A 61 11.12 -2.20 3.65
C GLY A 61 9.66 -2.67 3.49
N PHE A 62 8.82 -2.45 4.50
CA PHE A 62 7.41 -2.83 4.45
C PHE A 62 6.58 -1.95 3.52
N LEU A 63 6.81 -0.63 3.48
CA LEU A 63 6.12 0.27 2.54
C LEU A 63 6.50 -0.07 1.08
N MET A 64 7.76 -0.42 0.85
CA MET A 64 8.24 -1.00 -0.41
C MET A 64 7.50 -2.26 -0.83
N PHE A 65 7.32 -3.20 0.11
CA PHE A 65 6.53 -4.40 -0.13
C PHE A 65 5.08 -4.05 -0.51
N CYS A 66 4.46 -3.06 0.14
CA CYS A 66 3.12 -2.60 -0.20
C CYS A 66 3.04 -2.03 -1.64
N ALA A 67 4.04 -1.27 -2.06
CA ALA A 67 4.15 -0.79 -3.44
C ALA A 67 4.25 -1.96 -4.44
N GLY A 68 5.07 -2.97 -4.14
CA GLY A 68 5.17 -4.19 -4.94
C GLY A 68 3.87 -4.99 -5.01
N TRP A 69 3.15 -5.11 -3.89
CA TRP A 69 1.84 -5.76 -3.82
C TRP A 69 0.83 -5.11 -4.77
N THR A 70 0.85 -3.78 -4.89
CA THR A 70 -0.06 -3.01 -5.75
C THR A 70 0.12 -3.36 -7.22
N VAL A 71 1.34 -3.66 -7.66
CA VAL A 71 1.62 -4.16 -9.02
C VAL A 71 0.92 -5.50 -9.26
N LEU A 72 0.95 -6.41 -8.28
CA LEU A 72 0.24 -7.70 -8.37
C LEU A 72 -1.27 -7.51 -8.44
N VAL A 73 -1.84 -6.58 -7.65
CA VAL A 73 -3.28 -6.26 -7.70
C VAL A 73 -3.69 -5.77 -9.09
N ILE A 74 -2.90 -4.90 -9.71
CA ILE A 74 -3.17 -4.37 -11.06
C ILE A 74 -3.14 -5.49 -12.10
N ILE A 75 -2.16 -6.39 -12.03
CA ILE A 75 -2.04 -7.54 -12.95
C ILE A 75 -3.19 -8.53 -12.75
N PHE A 76 -3.62 -8.75 -11.51
CA PHE A 76 -4.73 -9.65 -11.20
C PHE A 76 -6.08 -9.10 -11.68
N HIS A 77 -6.25 -7.77 -11.74
CA HIS A 77 -7.50 -7.12 -12.09
C HIS A 77 -8.10 -7.52 -13.46
N PRO A 78 -7.38 -7.49 -14.60
CA PRO A 78 -7.91 -7.88 -15.90
C PRO A 78 -8.27 -9.36 -15.95
N ILE A 79 -7.48 -10.22 -15.30
CA ILE A 79 -7.77 -11.66 -15.19
C ILE A 79 -9.12 -11.85 -14.50
N ALA A 80 -9.34 -11.15 -13.38
CA ALA A 80 -10.59 -11.23 -12.65
C ALA A 80 -11.79 -10.57 -13.39
N VAL A 81 -11.59 -9.78 -14.46
CA VAL A 81 -12.68 -9.28 -15.32
C VAL A 81 -13.12 -10.37 -16.30
N CYS A 82 -12.21 -11.20 -16.80
CA CYS A 82 -12.53 -12.28 -17.74
C CYS A 82 -13.39 -13.40 -17.12
N PHE A 83 -13.46 -13.50 -15.80
CA PHE A 83 -14.14 -14.59 -15.09
C PHE A 83 -15.21 -14.10 -14.09
N LEU A 84 -15.84 -12.95 -14.34
CA LEU A 84 -16.82 -12.30 -13.44
C LEU A 84 -18.08 -13.12 -13.12
N ASP A 85 -18.33 -14.21 -13.83
CA ASP A 85 -19.46 -15.13 -13.61
C ASP A 85 -19.28 -16.02 -12.38
N CYS A 86 -18.05 -16.18 -11.88
CA CYS A 86 -17.79 -16.94 -10.67
C CYS A 86 -17.92 -16.08 -9.41
N LEU A 87 -18.88 -16.39 -8.54
CA LEU A 87 -19.02 -15.76 -7.21
C LEU A 87 -17.71 -15.78 -6.40
N LEU A 88 -16.93 -16.87 -6.50
CA LEU A 88 -15.64 -17.02 -5.84
C LEU A 88 -14.65 -15.92 -6.22
N ILE A 89 -14.64 -15.47 -7.48
CA ILE A 89 -13.71 -14.44 -7.97
C ILE A 89 -14.10 -13.06 -7.44
N ARG A 90 -15.38 -12.83 -7.16
CA ARG A 90 -15.86 -11.60 -6.49
C ARG A 90 -15.36 -11.54 -5.04
N TYR A 91 -15.39 -12.66 -4.32
CA TYR A 91 -14.84 -12.76 -2.97
C TYR A 91 -13.32 -12.61 -2.95
N VAL A 92 -12.60 -13.29 -3.85
CA VAL A 92 -11.13 -13.18 -3.96
C VAL A 92 -10.74 -11.73 -4.27
N ARG A 93 -11.43 -11.07 -5.20
CA ARG A 93 -11.23 -9.65 -5.49
C ARG A 93 -11.40 -8.79 -4.23
N ALA A 94 -12.49 -8.96 -3.50
CA ALA A 94 -12.73 -8.20 -2.27
C ALA A 94 -11.65 -8.47 -1.19
N ALA A 95 -11.19 -9.72 -1.05
CA ALA A 95 -10.13 -10.08 -0.13
C ALA A 95 -8.79 -9.43 -0.50
N VAL A 96 -8.42 -9.42 -1.78
CA VAL A 96 -7.19 -8.77 -2.28
C VAL A 96 -7.21 -7.27 -1.99
N GLU A 97 -8.34 -6.59 -2.21
CA GLU A 97 -8.48 -5.17 -1.86
C GLU A 97 -8.40 -4.95 -0.35
N ALA A 98 -8.99 -5.83 0.47
CA ALA A 98 -8.94 -5.70 1.93
C ALA A 98 -7.51 -5.86 2.47
N VAL A 99 -6.75 -6.83 1.93
CA VAL A 99 -5.33 -7.00 2.26
C VAL A 99 -4.55 -5.75 1.87
N ALA A 100 -4.81 -5.18 0.70
CA ALA A 100 -4.16 -3.95 0.25
C ALA A 100 -4.49 -2.75 1.17
N VAL A 101 -5.75 -2.57 1.58
CA VAL A 101 -6.15 -1.54 2.53
C VAL A 101 -5.37 -1.67 3.84
N LEU A 102 -5.30 -2.87 4.41
CA LEU A 102 -4.61 -3.10 5.69
C LEU A 102 -3.10 -2.93 5.55
N SER A 103 -2.50 -3.42 4.46
CA SER A 103 -1.07 -3.31 4.23
C SER A 103 -0.64 -1.86 4.05
N TRP A 104 -1.35 -1.09 3.22
CA TRP A 104 -1.06 0.32 3.02
C TRP A 104 -1.25 1.16 4.28
N LEU A 105 -2.29 0.87 5.08
CA LEU A 105 -2.51 1.52 6.37
C LEU A 105 -1.32 1.30 7.31
N ALA A 106 -0.91 0.05 7.48
CA ALA A 106 0.24 -0.28 8.30
C ALA A 106 1.54 0.32 7.73
N GLY A 107 1.68 0.35 6.40
CA GLY A 107 2.88 0.82 5.71
C GLY A 107 3.18 2.28 5.95
N PHE A 108 2.23 3.17 5.68
CA PHE A 108 2.48 4.59 5.85
C PHE A 108 2.61 4.96 7.34
N ILE A 109 1.87 4.29 8.25
CA ILE A 109 2.00 4.53 9.69
C ILE A 109 3.38 4.10 10.19
N ALA A 110 3.88 2.94 9.77
CA ALA A 110 5.20 2.47 10.15
C ALA A 110 6.29 3.48 9.76
N VAL A 111 6.25 4.00 8.52
CA VAL A 111 7.20 5.02 8.06
C VAL A 111 7.01 6.35 8.83
N ALA A 112 5.77 6.78 9.09
CA ALA A 112 5.50 8.00 9.85
C ALA A 112 6.08 7.97 11.28
N VAL A 113 5.94 6.84 11.98
CA VAL A 113 6.50 6.66 13.33
C VAL A 113 8.03 6.70 13.28
N GLN A 114 8.64 6.12 12.25
CA GLN A 114 10.10 6.10 12.08
C GLN A 114 10.68 7.49 11.78
N ILE A 115 9.97 8.30 10.99
CA ILE A 115 10.30 9.70 10.76
C ILE A 115 10.29 10.48 12.09
N SER A 116 9.31 10.23 12.96
CA SER A 116 9.16 10.97 14.22
C SER A 116 10.20 10.61 15.28
N THR A 117 10.76 9.39 15.22
CA THR A 117 11.53 8.85 16.35
C THR A 117 12.98 9.28 16.32
N ASN A 118 13.78 9.00 15.28
CA ASN A 118 15.20 9.45 15.25
C ASN A 118 15.88 9.45 13.86
N THR A 119 15.34 8.78 12.84
CA THR A 119 16.09 8.53 11.59
C THR A 119 16.33 9.79 10.76
N CYS A 120 15.50 10.82 10.94
CA CYS A 120 15.66 12.12 10.29
C CYS A 120 16.51 13.12 11.10
N ALA A 121 16.78 12.86 12.39
CA ALA A 121 17.50 13.78 13.25
C ALA A 121 19.01 13.83 12.94
N ASN A 122 19.57 12.75 12.39
CA ASN A 122 21.01 12.62 12.10
C ASN A 122 21.45 13.28 10.78
N GLY A 123 20.71 14.26 10.26
CA GLY A 123 21.15 15.08 9.12
C GLY A 123 21.13 14.40 7.76
N GLN A 124 20.40 13.28 7.62
CA GLN A 124 20.31 12.57 6.35
C GLN A 124 19.39 13.31 5.36
N HIS A 125 19.93 13.64 4.18
CA HIS A 125 19.24 14.33 3.07
C HIS A 125 17.98 13.62 2.53
N SER A 126 17.64 12.43 3.03
CA SER A 126 16.53 11.58 2.59
C SER A 126 15.20 11.87 3.29
N CYS A 127 15.17 12.64 4.39
CA CYS A 127 13.94 12.80 5.18
C CYS A 127 12.76 13.40 4.40
N GLY A 128 13.01 14.42 3.57
CA GLY A 128 11.96 15.03 2.74
C GLY A 128 11.35 14.05 1.74
N VAL A 129 12.16 13.11 1.24
CA VAL A 129 11.72 12.05 0.32
C VAL A 129 10.84 11.03 1.06
N LEU A 130 11.16 10.74 2.33
CA LEU A 130 10.37 9.87 3.19
C LEU A 130 9.01 10.44 3.56
N ILE A 131 8.96 11.75 3.84
CA ILE A 131 7.70 12.46 4.09
C ILE A 131 6.82 12.36 2.83
N ALA A 132 7.39 12.56 1.65
CA ALA A 132 6.67 12.38 0.40
C ALA A 132 6.15 10.94 0.25
N ALA A 133 7.00 9.93 0.48
CA ALA A 133 6.60 8.52 0.45
C ALA A 133 5.43 8.22 1.40
N THR A 134 5.46 8.79 2.61
CA THR A 134 4.40 8.65 3.62
C THR A 134 3.08 9.27 3.15
N VAL A 135 3.13 10.49 2.59
CA VAL A 135 1.94 11.18 2.06
C VAL A 135 1.34 10.42 0.89
N PHE A 136 2.15 10.01 -0.09
CA PHE A 136 1.67 9.22 -1.21
C PHE A 136 1.15 7.85 -0.78
N GLY A 137 1.76 7.22 0.24
CA GLY A 137 1.24 5.99 0.84
C GLY A 137 -0.13 6.16 1.52
N ALA A 138 -0.35 7.30 2.20
CA ALA A 138 -1.67 7.61 2.79
C ALA A 138 -2.74 7.91 1.72
N LEU A 139 -2.36 8.58 0.62
CA LEU A 139 -3.26 8.78 -0.53
C LEU A 139 -3.60 7.46 -1.21
N GLU A 140 -2.61 6.56 -1.35
CA GLU A 140 -2.79 5.24 -1.93
C GLU A 140 -3.73 4.37 -1.08
N TRP A 141 -3.56 4.42 0.24
CA TRP A 141 -4.51 3.81 1.17
C TRP A 141 -5.95 4.27 0.94
N LEU A 142 -6.17 5.57 0.72
CA LEU A 142 -7.50 6.12 0.44
C LEU A 142 -8.08 5.59 -0.88
N LEU A 143 -7.26 5.45 -1.93
CA LEU A 143 -7.69 4.83 -3.19
C LEU A 143 -8.08 3.36 -3.00
N PHE A 144 -7.32 2.62 -2.20
CA PHE A 144 -7.66 1.25 -1.82
C PHE A 144 -8.96 1.18 -1.01
N MET A 145 -9.22 2.14 -0.12
CA MET A 145 -10.50 2.22 0.60
C MET A 145 -11.69 2.41 -0.36
N VAL A 146 -11.55 3.29 -1.35
CA VAL A 146 -12.60 3.53 -2.36
C VAL A 146 -12.86 2.28 -3.20
N THR A 147 -11.80 1.64 -3.70
CA THR A 147 -11.90 0.43 -4.54
C THR A 147 -12.36 -0.81 -3.77
N ALA A 148 -11.97 -0.95 -2.49
CA ALA A 148 -12.49 -1.95 -1.58
C ALA A 148 -13.98 -1.75 -1.32
N ALA A 149 -14.43 -0.52 -1.05
CA ALA A 149 -15.84 -0.22 -0.84
C ALA A 149 -16.70 -0.56 -2.07
N GLN A 150 -16.20 -0.29 -3.28
CA GLN A 150 -16.86 -0.71 -4.52
C GLN A 150 -16.94 -2.23 -4.64
N SER A 151 -15.84 -2.94 -4.33
CA SER A 151 -15.78 -4.41 -4.39
C SER A 151 -16.72 -5.06 -3.38
N VAL A 152 -16.80 -4.54 -2.16
CA VAL A 152 -17.74 -5.04 -1.13
C VAL A 152 -19.19 -4.83 -1.56
N ARG A 153 -19.54 -3.66 -2.13
CA ARG A 153 -20.89 -3.41 -2.66
C ARG A 153 -21.28 -4.42 -3.74
N LEU A 154 -20.34 -4.79 -4.62
CA LEU A 154 -20.58 -5.81 -5.64
C LEU A 154 -20.90 -7.17 -5.01
N VAL A 155 -20.16 -7.58 -3.99
CA VAL A 155 -20.40 -8.84 -3.26
C VAL A 155 -21.77 -8.83 -2.57
N VAL A 156 -22.08 -7.76 -1.82
CA VAL A 156 -23.35 -7.61 -1.10
C VAL A 156 -24.54 -7.63 -2.06
N ASN A 157 -24.48 -6.87 -3.15
CA ASN A 157 -25.56 -6.81 -4.15
C ASN A 157 -25.75 -8.14 -4.89
N SER A 158 -24.72 -8.98 -4.94
CA SER A 158 -24.77 -10.28 -5.61
C SER A 158 -25.17 -11.46 -4.71
N SER A 159 -25.40 -11.23 -3.41
CA SER A 159 -25.88 -12.28 -2.51
C SER A 159 -27.34 -12.64 -2.83
N PRO A 160 -27.66 -13.92 -3.11
CA PRO A 160 -29.03 -14.35 -3.38
C PRO A 160 -29.95 -14.01 -2.19
N LYS A 161 -31.12 -13.42 -2.44
CA LYS A 161 -32.18 -13.33 -1.42
C LYS A 161 -32.50 -14.74 -0.93
N PRO A 162 -32.57 -15.00 0.39
CA PRO A 162 -33.03 -16.29 0.88
C PRO A 162 -34.44 -16.52 0.34
N THR A 163 -34.59 -17.57 -0.47
CA THR A 163 -35.89 -18.07 -0.89
C THR A 163 -36.56 -18.64 0.34
N SER A 164 -37.39 -17.82 1.01
CA SER A 164 -38.34 -18.31 2.01
C SER A 164 -39.24 -19.32 1.31
N THR A 165 -38.98 -20.60 1.56
CA THR A 165 -39.85 -21.68 1.09
C THR A 165 -40.96 -21.78 2.12
N THR A 166 -42.15 -21.31 1.72
CA THR A 166 -43.43 -21.45 2.44
C THR A 166 -43.78 -22.91 2.73
#